data_AF-A0A101WEV4-F1
#
_entry.id   AF-A0A101WEV4-F1
#
_cell.length_a   1.000
_cell.length_b   1.000
_cell.length_c   1.000
_cell.angle_alpha   90.00
_cell.angle_beta   90.00
_cell.angle_gamma   90.00
#
_symmetry.space_group_name_H-M   'P 1'
#
loop_
_entity.id
_entity.type
_entity.pdbx_description
1 polymer ?
#
loop_
_entity_poly.entity_id
_entity_poly.type
_entity_poly.pdbx_seq_one_letter_code
_entity_poly.pdbx_strand_id
1 'polypeptide(L)'
;MNLAYWRYLLILSLLFIIWGEFFVSGGVLNQLAFNFAIFYPLGFLVGYRYPRENIRSAYIAAFSFNILSYLIASISGIPIESWTMVVVDFVSVGFFLKAGMIIGQRARSKEV
;
A
#
# COMPACT_ATOMS: atom_id res chain seq x y z
N MET A 1 -15.95 8.25 -12.72
CA MET A 1 -14.67 7.88 -12.07
C MET A 1 -14.95 7.52 -10.62
N ASN A 2 -14.37 6.44 -10.09
CA ASN A 2 -14.63 6.03 -8.71
C ASN A 2 -13.86 6.92 -7.72
N LEU A 3 -14.56 7.80 -6.99
CA LEU A 3 -13.96 8.72 -6.01
C LEU A 3 -13.11 8.00 -4.95
N ALA A 4 -13.50 6.78 -4.58
CA ALA A 4 -12.76 5.99 -3.59
C ALA A 4 -11.36 5.62 -4.10
N TYR A 5 -11.24 5.24 -5.38
CA TYR A 5 -9.95 4.91 -5.99
C TYR A 5 -8.97 6.09 -5.89
N TRP A 6 -9.39 7.29 -6.30
CA TRP A 6 -8.54 8.47 -6.26
C TRP A 6 -8.15 8.90 -4.85
N ARG A 7 -9.08 8.77 -3.90
CA ARG A 7 -8.77 8.99 -2.48
C ARG A 7 -7.68 8.02 -2.00
N TYR A 8 -7.80 6.74 -2.31
CA TYR A 8 -6.80 5.75 -1.88
C TYR A 8 -5.45 5.98 -2.56
N LEU A 9 -5.45 6.32 -3.85
CA LEU A 9 -4.22 6.66 -4.56
C LEU A 9 -3.55 7.89 -3.94
N LEU A 10 -4.31 8.93 -3.59
CA LEU A 10 -3.79 10.10 -2.90
C LEU A 10 -3.20 9.73 -1.53
N ILE A 11 -3.88 8.91 -0.74
CA ILE A 11 -3.38 8.42 0.56
C ILE A 11 -2.05 7.67 0.37
N LEU A 12 -1.98 6.76 -0.60
CA LEU A 12 -0.76 6.00 -0.90
C LEU A 12 0.40 6.91 -1.30
N SER A 13 0.15 7.89 -2.17
CA SER A 13 1.17 8.86 -2.56
C SER A 13 1.67 9.68 -1.39
N LEU A 14 0.79 10.11 -0.48
CA LEU A 14 1.18 10.83 0.73
C LEU A 14 2.01 9.95 1.66
N LEU A 15 1.59 8.70 1.88
CA LEU A 15 2.34 7.74 2.70
C LEU A 15 3.71 7.46 2.10
N PHE A 16 3.80 7.33 0.77
CA PHE A 16 5.07 7.15 0.09
C PHE A 16 6.01 8.33 0.27
N ILE A 17 5.52 9.57 0.16
CA ILE A 17 6.35 10.76 0.41
C ILE A 17 6.80 10.81 1.87
N ILE A 18 5.91 10.50 2.82
CA ILE A 18 6.24 10.49 4.26
C ILE A 18 7.30 9.44 4.57
N TRP A 19 7.14 8.22 4.06
CA TRP A 19 7.99 7.09 4.44
C TRP A 19 9.20 6.90 3.52
N GLY A 20 9.21 7.46 2.31
CA GLY A 20 10.24 7.22 1.29
C GLY A 20 11.65 7.56 1.74
N GLU A 21 11.79 8.60 2.56
CA GLU A 21 13.08 9.06 3.10
C GLU A 21 13.57 8.21 4.29
N PHE A 22 12.73 7.34 4.86
CA PHE A 22 13.07 6.55 6.05
C PHE A 22 13.63 5.16 5.71
N PHE A 23 13.32 4.62 4.53
CA PHE A 23 13.67 3.24 4.14
C PHE A 23 14.70 3.22 3.00
N VAL A 24 15.80 3.96 3.17
CA VAL A 24 16.83 4.20 2.13
C VAL A 24 17.84 3.05 1.99
N SER A 25 17.99 2.19 3.02
CA SER A 25 18.97 1.09 3.00
C SER A 25 18.38 -0.20 2.41
N GLY A 26 19.15 -0.86 1.53
CA GLY A 26 18.75 -2.05 0.81
C GLY A 26 18.55 -3.28 1.71
N GLY A 27 17.55 -4.10 1.39
CA GLY A 27 17.30 -5.38 2.04
C GLY A 27 15.82 -5.75 2.11
N VAL A 28 15.55 -7.06 2.20
CA VAL A 28 14.19 -7.62 2.22
C VAL A 28 13.35 -7.06 3.37
N LEU A 29 13.95 -6.92 4.57
CA LEU A 29 13.24 -6.42 5.74
C LEU A 29 12.82 -4.95 5.60
N ASN A 30 13.67 -4.12 5.02
CA ASN A 30 13.33 -2.70 4.81
C ASN A 30 12.23 -2.55 3.76
N GLN A 31 12.26 -3.34 2.70
CA GLN A 31 11.19 -3.35 1.72
C GLN A 31 9.85 -3.81 2.32
N LEU A 32 9.87 -4.90 3.11
CA LEU A 32 8.67 -5.36 3.82
C LEU A 32 8.16 -4.32 4.81
N ALA A 33 9.05 -3.65 5.54
CA ALA A 33 8.69 -2.60 6.48
C ALA A 33 8.12 -1.36 5.76
N PHE A 34 8.67 -0.99 4.61
CA PHE A 34 8.16 0.09 3.77
C PHE A 34 6.76 -0.23 3.23
N ASN A 35 6.56 -1.43 2.70
CA ASN A 35 5.26 -1.89 2.23
C ASN A 35 4.25 -1.97 3.36
N PHE A 36 4.66 -2.40 4.54
CA PHE A 36 3.81 -2.32 5.73
C PHE A 36 3.43 -0.87 6.00
N ALA A 37 4.39 0.06 6.07
CA ALA A 37 4.14 1.48 6.37
C ALA A 37 3.20 2.18 5.37
N ILE A 38 3.15 1.71 4.12
CA ILE A 38 2.27 2.25 3.08
C ILE A 38 0.91 1.52 3.04
N PHE A 39 0.91 0.20 2.88
CA PHE A 39 -0.32 -0.54 2.57
C PHE A 39 -1.14 -0.89 3.80
N TYR A 40 -0.51 -1.09 4.98
CA TYR A 40 -1.24 -1.39 6.20
C TYR A 40 -2.14 -0.22 6.63
N PRO A 41 -1.69 1.05 6.69
CA PRO A 41 -2.57 2.16 7.07
C PRO A 41 -3.74 2.35 6.10
N LEU A 42 -3.51 2.23 4.79
CA LEU A 42 -4.61 2.25 3.82
C LEU A 42 -5.62 1.13 4.12
N GLY A 43 -5.13 -0.09 4.33
CA GLY A 43 -5.97 -1.24 4.66
C GLY A 43 -6.79 -1.00 5.91
N PHE A 44 -6.15 -0.49 6.97
CA PHE A 44 -6.79 -0.12 8.22
C PHE A 44 -7.91 0.89 8.02
N LEU A 45 -7.66 1.98 7.30
CA LEU A 45 -8.67 3.01 7.01
C LEU A 45 -9.87 2.42 6.26
N VAL A 46 -9.61 1.57 5.26
CA VAL A 46 -10.68 0.92 4.48
C VAL A 46 -11.50 -0.04 5.33
N GLY A 47 -10.85 -0.83 6.19
CA GLY A 47 -11.54 -1.74 7.10
C GLY A 47 -12.33 -1.03 8.19
N TYR A 48 -11.79 0.10 8.66
CA TYR A 48 -12.41 0.91 9.70
C TYR A 48 -13.64 1.69 9.19
N ARG A 49 -13.74 1.99 7.89
CA ARG A 49 -14.89 2.75 7.35
C ARG A 49 -16.16 1.90 7.19
N TYR A 50 -17.32 2.52 7.47
CA TYR A 50 -18.69 1.96 7.37
C TYR A 50 -18.99 1.35 5.96
N PRO A 51 -19.88 0.34 5.79
CA PRO A 51 -19.77 -0.83 4.91
C PRO A 51 -20.04 -0.57 3.42
N ARG A 52 -19.89 0.66 2.93
CA ARG A 52 -20.06 1.02 1.51
C ARG A 52 -18.74 1.30 0.79
N GLU A 53 -17.61 1.23 1.48
CA GLU A 53 -16.33 1.39 0.78
C GLU A 53 -16.01 0.16 -0.06
N ASN A 54 -15.74 0.41 -1.34
CA ASN A 54 -15.43 -0.64 -2.28
C ASN A 54 -14.01 -1.15 -2.02
N ILE A 55 -13.92 -2.28 -1.32
CA ILE A 55 -12.65 -2.98 -1.05
C ILE A 55 -11.88 -3.23 -2.35
N ARG A 56 -12.57 -3.54 -3.45
CA ARG A 56 -11.90 -3.75 -4.75
C ARG A 56 -11.16 -2.50 -5.20
N SER A 57 -11.72 -1.31 -4.97
CA SER A 57 -11.05 -0.06 -5.30
C SER A 57 -9.77 0.16 -4.50
N ALA A 58 -9.69 -0.32 -3.26
CA ALA A 58 -8.48 -0.25 -2.44
C ALA A 58 -7.37 -1.15 -3.01
N TYR A 59 -7.70 -2.39 -3.39
CA TYR A 59 -6.75 -3.27 -4.05
C TYR A 59 -6.31 -2.71 -5.40
N ILE A 60 -7.23 -2.24 -6.24
CA ILE A 60 -6.89 -1.65 -7.54
C ILE A 60 -5.98 -0.44 -7.33
N ALA A 61 -6.29 0.47 -6.40
CA ALA A 61 -5.43 1.62 -6.10
C ALA A 61 -4.05 1.20 -5.60
N ALA A 62 -3.96 0.22 -4.69
CA ALA A 62 -2.69 -0.26 -4.15
C ALA A 62 -1.82 -0.93 -5.23
N PHE A 63 -2.40 -1.80 -6.05
CA PHE A 63 -1.67 -2.43 -7.16
C PHE A 63 -1.28 -1.42 -8.24
N SER A 64 -2.17 -0.49 -8.61
CA SER A 64 -1.84 0.57 -9.56
C SER A 64 -0.72 1.46 -9.04
N PHE A 65 -0.77 1.85 -7.77
CA PHE A 65 0.31 2.59 -7.12
C PHE A 65 1.64 1.85 -7.21
N ASN A 66 1.63 0.55 -6.92
CA ASN A 66 2.83 -0.28 -6.95
C ASN A 66 3.40 -0.48 -8.36
N ILE A 67 2.54 -0.65 -9.37
CA ILE A 67 2.98 -0.70 -10.76
C ILE A 67 3.60 0.65 -11.17
N LEU A 68 2.94 1.75 -10.80
CA LEU A 68 3.41 3.10 -11.12
C LEU A 68 4.76 3.40 -10.47
N SER A 69 5.01 2.97 -9.23
CA SER A 69 6.31 3.19 -8.57
C SER A 69 7.45 2.50 -9.32
N TYR A 70 7.28 1.24 -9.73
CA TYR A 70 8.27 0.54 -10.55
C TYR A 70 8.42 1.12 -11.96
N LEU A 71 7.32 1.55 -12.57
CA LEU A 71 7.37 2.22 -13.88
C LEU A 71 8.18 3.51 -13.81
N ILE A 72 7.93 4.34 -12.78
CA ILE A 72 8.69 5.57 -12.55
C ILE A 72 10.16 5.25 -12.30
N ALA A 73 10.46 4.28 -11.42
CA ALA A 73 11.83 3.86 -11.17
C ALA A 73 12.56 3.46 -12.47
N SER A 74 11.90 2.66 -13.33
CA SER A 74 12.45 2.25 -14.62
C SER A 74 12.68 3.42 -15.57
N ILE A 75 11.75 4.37 -15.67
CA ILE A 75 11.89 5.55 -16.56
C ILE A 75 12.94 6.53 -16.03
N SER A 76 13.07 6.65 -14.71
CA SER A 76 14.05 7.50 -14.05
C SER A 76 15.45 6.87 -13.97
N GLY A 77 15.65 5.67 -14.50
CA GLY A 77 16.93 4.97 -14.49
C GLY A 77 17.37 4.51 -13.09
N ILE A 78 16.44 4.40 -12.14
CA ILE A 78 16.72 3.87 -10.80
C ILE A 78 16.87 2.34 -10.93
N PRO A 79 18.01 1.75 -10.56
CA PRO A 79 18.25 0.34 -10.75
C PRO A 79 17.32 -0.51 -9.87
N ILE A 80 16.64 -1.49 -10.48
CA ILE A 80 15.89 -2.52 -9.77
C ILE A 80 16.88 -3.63 -9.42
N GLU A 81 17.29 -3.70 -8.15
CA GLU A 81 18.33 -4.64 -7.70
C GLU A 81 17.95 -6.12 -7.88
N SER A 82 16.67 -6.47 -7.75
CA SER A 82 16.21 -7.85 -7.85
C SER A 82 14.74 -7.98 -8.26
N TRP A 83 14.47 -8.75 -9.32
CA TRP A 83 13.10 -9.09 -9.72
C TRP A 83 12.36 -9.96 -8.70
N THR A 84 13.09 -10.75 -7.91
CA THR A 84 12.50 -11.49 -6.79
C THR A 84 11.97 -10.54 -5.73
N MET A 85 12.68 -9.45 -5.45
CA MET A 85 12.24 -8.39 -4.54
C MET A 85 10.98 -7.71 -5.08
N VAL A 86 10.86 -7.50 -6.39
CA VAL A 86 9.62 -7.02 -7.02
C VAL A 86 8.45 -7.96 -6.76
N VAL A 87 8.63 -9.27 -6.94
CA VAL A 87 7.55 -10.25 -6.66
C VAL A 87 7.13 -10.22 -5.20
N VAL A 88 8.10 -10.19 -4.27
CA VAL A 88 7.82 -10.06 -2.83
C VAL A 88 7.04 -8.79 -2.53
N ASP A 89 7.38 -7.69 -3.20
CA ASP A 89 6.67 -6.42 -3.13
C ASP A 89 5.17 -6.59 -3.41
N PHE A 90 4.85 -7.13 -4.59
CA PHE A 90 3.48 -7.32 -5.05
C PHE A 90 2.68 -8.27 -4.17
N VAL A 91 3.31 -9.34 -3.66
CA VAL A 91 2.66 -10.25 -2.71
C VAL A 91 2.37 -9.53 -1.39
N SER A 92 3.32 -8.73 -0.91
CA SER A 92 3.19 -8.00 0.35
C SER A 92 2.10 -6.92 0.31
N VAL A 93 1.85 -6.30 -0.85
CA VAL A 93 0.71 -5.37 -1.07
C VAL A 93 -0.59 -6.03 -0.62
N GLY A 94 -0.87 -7.23 -1.14
CA GLY A 94 -2.10 -7.95 -0.83
C GLY A 94 -2.18 -8.33 0.66
N PHE A 95 -1.07 -8.81 1.22
CA PHE A 95 -0.99 -9.24 2.61
C PHE A 95 -1.20 -8.09 3.59
N PHE A 96 -0.44 -7.01 3.47
CA PHE A 96 -0.51 -5.88 4.40
C PHE A 96 -1.81 -5.10 4.27
N LEU A 97 -2.33 -4.92 3.05
CA LEU A 97 -3.62 -4.29 2.84
C LEU A 97 -4.74 -5.10 3.51
N LYS A 98 -4.74 -6.44 3.33
CA LYS A 98 -5.73 -7.33 3.96
C LYS A 98 -5.60 -7.33 5.48
N ALA A 99 -4.39 -7.39 6.01
CA ALA A 99 -4.12 -7.35 7.45
C ALA A 99 -4.66 -6.05 8.06
N GLY A 100 -4.35 -4.91 7.45
CA GLY A 100 -4.89 -3.61 7.85
C GLY A 100 -6.42 -3.62 7.88
N MET A 101 -7.07 -4.12 6.82
CA MET A 101 -8.54 -4.19 6.75
C MET A 101 -9.15 -4.99 7.89
N ILE A 102 -8.58 -6.16 8.21
CA ILE A 102 -9.07 -7.01 9.31
C ILE A 102 -8.96 -6.27 10.64
N ILE A 103 -7.82 -5.61 10.89
CA ILE A 103 -7.61 -4.86 12.13
C ILE A 103 -8.52 -3.63 12.21
N GLY A 104 -8.72 -2.90 11.11
CA GLY A 104 -9.65 -1.77 11.05
C GLY A 104 -11.09 -2.18 11.33
N GLN A 105 -11.54 -3.30 10.75
CA GLN A 105 -12.86 -3.87 11.01
C GLN A 105 -13.03 -4.26 12.48
N ARG A 106 -12.00 -4.91 13.06
CA ARG A 106 -12.00 -5.31 14.47
C ARG A 106 -12.02 -4.09 15.40
N ALA A 107 -11.25 -3.06 15.10
CA ALA A 107 -11.19 -1.83 15.89
C ALA A 107 -12.57 -1.16 15.90
N ARG A 108 -13.19 -0.99 14.74
CA ARG A 108 -14.55 -0.45 14.63
C ARG A 108 -15.57 -1.28 15.40
N SER A 109 -15.52 -2.61 15.32
CA SER A 109 -16.46 -3.49 16.03
C SER A 109 -16.42 -3.34 17.55
N LYS A 110 -15.36 -2.73 18.12
CA LYS A 110 -15.27 -2.44 19.55
C LYS A 110 -15.85 -1.07 19.92
N GLU A 111 -16.07 -0.20 18.93
CA GLU A 111 -16.58 1.17 19.13
C GLU A 111 -18.10 1.28 18.89
N VAL A 112 -18.71 0.25 18.32
CA VAL A 112 -20.17 0.10 18.09
C VAL A 112 -20.74 -0.86 19.12
#